data_AF-A0A6P0Z956-F1
#
_entry.id   AF-A0A6P0Z956-F1
#
_cell.length_a   1.000
_cell.length_b   1.000
_cell.length_c   1.000
_cell.angle_alpha   90.00
_cell.angle_beta   90.00
_cell.angle_gamma   90.00
#
_symmetry.space_group_name_H-M   'P 1'
#
loop_
_entity.id
_entity.type
_entity.pdbx_description
1 polymer ?
#
loop_
_entity_poly.entity_id
_entity_poly.type
_entity_poly.pdbx_seq_one_letter_code
_entity_poly.pdbx_strand_id
1 'polypeptide(L)'
;GQLHSLAIYQDIVAHEFFHGLNYQIAEFEYKRESGALDESYADIFAILVTNRNQPDISQWNWEFGIGLFEGVDCIRNVENPSSCGQPDNMNHYRIKPYYDDYGGVHDNNGIHNRAAYNLITSLDSQGNFLFNATSAAQLFYLALRKLGPTSRFIDSRRAVVQAAKTLSITRWRNDSTKIEKLRAIEKAFDQVGIVE
;
A
#
# COMPACT_ATOMS: atom_id res chain seq x y z
N GLY A 1 -16.92 27.62 13.50
CA GLY A 1 -16.35 26.37 12.99
C GLY A 1 -17.24 25.23 13.41
N GLN A 2 -17.58 24.34 12.48
CA GLN A 2 -18.26 23.08 12.77
C GLN A 2 -17.19 22.04 13.14
N LEU A 3 -17.40 21.28 14.21
CA LEU A 3 -16.49 20.18 14.56
C LEU A 3 -16.80 19.00 13.64
N HIS A 4 -15.84 18.60 12.82
CA HIS A 4 -15.92 17.39 11.99
C HIS A 4 -15.17 16.26 12.70
N SER A 5 -15.85 15.14 12.95
CA SER A 5 -15.20 13.96 13.53
C SER A 5 -14.47 13.19 12.44
N LEU A 6 -13.23 12.78 12.70
CA LEU A 6 -12.48 11.88 11.80
C LEU A 6 -13.23 10.57 11.55
N ALA A 7 -14.08 10.14 12.49
CA ALA A 7 -14.80 8.88 12.43
C ALA A 7 -15.88 8.81 11.34
N ILE A 8 -16.21 9.92 10.67
CA ILE A 8 -17.13 9.91 9.53
C ILE A 8 -16.44 9.53 8.21
N TYR A 9 -15.10 9.54 8.19
CA TYR A 9 -14.29 9.24 7.02
C TYR A 9 -13.89 7.76 7.05
N GLN A 10 -14.50 6.98 6.16
CA GLN A 10 -14.38 5.51 6.16
C GLN A 10 -12.94 5.03 5.90
N ASP A 11 -12.22 5.74 5.04
CA ASP A 11 -10.80 5.53 4.74
C ASP A 11 -9.92 5.75 5.97
N ILE A 12 -10.15 6.82 6.73
CA ILE A 12 -9.43 7.10 7.99
C ILE A 12 -9.75 6.02 9.03
N VAL A 13 -11.03 5.69 9.26
CA VAL A 13 -11.40 4.63 10.22
C VAL A 13 -10.81 3.28 9.82
N ALA A 14 -10.78 2.96 8.53
CA ALA A 14 -10.15 1.72 8.05
C ALA A 14 -8.64 1.73 8.27
N HIS A 15 -7.95 2.84 7.96
CA HIS A 15 -6.52 3.02 8.20
C HIS A 15 -6.17 2.77 9.67
N GLU A 16 -6.87 3.42 10.61
CA GLU A 16 -6.65 3.23 12.05
C GLU A 16 -6.89 1.79 12.51
N PHE A 17 -7.89 1.11 11.95
CA PHE A 17 -8.13 -0.30 12.24
C PHE A 17 -6.94 -1.17 11.79
N PHE A 18 -6.34 -0.87 10.65
CA PHE A 18 -5.25 -1.66 10.09
C PHE A 18 -3.90 -1.42 10.76
N HIS A 19 -3.67 -0.29 11.45
CA HIS A 19 -2.57 -0.21 12.42
C HIS A 19 -2.70 -1.29 13.50
N GLY A 20 -3.91 -1.53 14.00
CA GLY A 20 -4.17 -2.61 14.95
C GLY A 20 -3.81 -3.99 14.39
N LEU A 21 -4.13 -4.25 13.10
CA LEU A 21 -3.75 -5.50 12.44
C LEU A 21 -2.24 -5.63 12.25
N ASN A 22 -1.58 -4.56 11.79
CA ASN A 22 -0.14 -4.52 11.57
C ASN A 22 0.63 -4.77 12.88
N TYR A 23 0.20 -4.12 13.97
CA TYR A 23 0.74 -4.32 15.30
C TYR A 23 0.60 -5.79 15.74
N GLN A 24 -0.54 -6.44 15.51
CA GLN A 24 -0.74 -7.84 15.91
C GLN A 24 0.05 -8.86 15.06
N ILE A 25 0.55 -8.48 13.88
CA ILE A 25 1.17 -9.42 12.94
C ILE A 25 2.68 -9.18 12.77
N ALA A 26 3.06 -7.95 12.44
CA ALA A 26 4.44 -7.60 12.07
C ALA A 26 5.14 -6.77 13.17
N GLU A 27 4.39 -6.18 14.10
CA GLU A 27 4.93 -5.40 15.22
C GLU A 27 5.93 -4.32 14.77
N PHE A 28 5.64 -3.65 13.63
CA PHE A 28 6.55 -2.66 13.06
C PHE A 28 6.99 -1.63 14.10
N GLU A 29 8.30 -1.40 14.18
CA GLU A 29 8.80 -0.24 14.89
C GLU A 29 8.36 1.00 14.13
N TYR A 30 7.59 1.86 14.79
CA TYR A 30 7.02 3.07 14.17
C TYR A 30 8.09 4.16 14.00
N LYS A 31 9.05 3.91 13.10
CA LYS A 31 10.16 4.81 12.74
C LYS A 31 10.71 4.51 11.35
N ARG A 32 11.09 5.55 10.60
CA ARG A 32 11.74 5.42 9.27
C ARG A 32 11.01 4.42 8.36
N GLU A 33 11.71 3.56 7.62
CA GLU A 33 11.09 2.60 6.70
C GLU A 33 10.13 1.60 7.35
N SER A 34 10.39 1.12 8.58
CA SER A 34 9.47 0.17 9.24
C SER A 34 8.16 0.86 9.63
N GLY A 35 8.22 2.11 10.11
CA GLY A 35 7.02 2.90 10.36
C GLY A 35 6.31 3.31 9.06
N ALA A 36 7.06 3.62 8.01
CA ALA A 36 6.50 3.87 6.69
C ALA A 36 5.82 2.64 6.08
N LEU A 37 6.29 1.42 6.40
CA LEU A 37 5.58 0.19 6.08
C LEU A 37 4.29 0.04 6.88
N ASP A 38 4.29 0.39 8.17
CA ASP A 38 3.07 0.36 8.98
C ASP A 38 1.99 1.26 8.38
N GLU A 39 2.34 2.52 8.10
CA GLU A 39 1.50 3.49 7.38
C GLU A 39 1.00 2.94 6.03
N SER A 40 1.90 2.40 5.21
CA SER A 40 1.55 1.93 3.88
C SER A 40 0.64 0.70 3.91
N TYR A 41 0.88 -0.26 4.80
CA TYR A 41 -0.02 -1.40 4.93
C TYR A 41 -1.40 -0.99 5.44
N ALA A 42 -1.47 -0.02 6.36
CA ALA A 42 -2.73 0.56 6.80
C ALA A 42 -3.50 1.19 5.63
N ASP A 43 -2.83 1.99 4.79
CA ASP A 43 -3.43 2.58 3.59
C ASP A 43 -3.88 1.54 2.57
N ILE A 44 -3.03 0.55 2.25
CA ILE A 44 -3.32 -0.48 1.25
C ILE A 44 -4.61 -1.22 1.63
N PHE A 45 -4.72 -1.66 2.88
CA PHE A 45 -5.93 -2.36 3.31
C PHE A 45 -7.14 -1.43 3.42
N ALA A 46 -6.95 -0.17 3.81
CA ALA A 46 -8.02 0.82 3.81
C ALA A 46 -8.59 1.02 2.41
N ILE A 47 -7.76 1.24 1.39
CA ILE A 47 -8.19 1.34 -0.02
C ILE A 47 -8.95 0.10 -0.49
N LEU A 48 -8.46 -1.09 -0.14
CA LEU A 48 -9.13 -2.35 -0.49
C LEU A 48 -10.51 -2.46 0.15
N VAL A 49 -10.66 -1.99 1.39
CA VAL A 49 -11.93 -2.01 2.13
C VAL A 49 -12.88 -0.94 1.64
N THR A 50 -12.43 0.29 1.39
CA THR A 50 -13.28 1.39 0.94
C THR A 50 -13.81 1.17 -0.47
N ASN A 51 -13.00 0.55 -1.35
CA ASN A 51 -13.40 0.22 -2.71
C ASN A 51 -14.02 -1.18 -2.88
N ARG A 52 -14.26 -1.94 -1.80
CA ARG A 52 -14.68 -3.37 -1.87
C ARG A 52 -15.96 -3.64 -2.68
N ASN A 53 -16.81 -2.64 -2.85
CA ASN A 53 -18.08 -2.73 -3.59
C ASN A 53 -17.99 -2.19 -5.02
N GLN A 54 -16.83 -1.70 -5.46
CA GLN A 54 -16.57 -1.24 -6.81
C GLN A 54 -15.71 -2.29 -7.53
N PRO A 55 -16.28 -3.14 -8.40
CA PRO A 55 -15.52 -4.17 -9.10
C PRO A 55 -14.55 -3.61 -10.15
N ASP A 56 -14.80 -2.40 -10.68
CA ASP A 56 -13.93 -1.76 -11.67
C ASP A 56 -12.84 -0.94 -10.98
N ILE A 57 -11.60 -1.46 -11.01
CA ILE A 57 -10.43 -0.81 -10.39
C ILE A 57 -10.15 0.57 -10.99
N SER A 58 -10.51 0.80 -12.26
CA SER A 58 -10.33 2.12 -12.89
C SER A 58 -11.21 3.22 -12.27
N GLN A 59 -12.23 2.82 -11.49
CA GLN A 59 -13.13 3.72 -10.77
C GLN A 59 -12.85 3.77 -9.26
N TRP A 60 -11.75 3.18 -8.81
CA TRP A 60 -11.39 3.23 -7.39
C TRP A 60 -10.96 4.61 -6.97
N ASN A 61 -11.36 5.01 -5.76
CA ASN A 61 -10.77 6.17 -5.09
C ASN A 61 -9.44 5.75 -4.42
N TRP A 62 -8.37 6.47 -4.71
CA TRP A 62 -7.02 6.26 -4.17
C TRP A 62 -6.58 7.35 -3.18
N GLU A 63 -7.44 8.33 -2.92
CA GLU A 63 -7.18 9.45 -2.03
C GLU A 63 -7.80 9.24 -0.65
N PHE A 64 -7.13 9.77 0.38
CA PHE A 64 -7.57 9.71 1.76
C PHE A 64 -8.01 11.08 2.27
N GLY A 65 -9.09 11.09 3.05
CA GLY A 65 -9.54 12.25 3.80
C GLY A 65 -9.94 13.43 2.91
N ILE A 66 -10.49 13.16 1.72
CA ILE A 66 -11.02 14.21 0.83
C ILE A 66 -12.04 15.04 1.61
N GLY A 67 -11.82 16.36 1.67
CA GLY A 67 -12.71 17.30 2.37
C GLY A 67 -12.59 17.27 3.90
N LEU A 68 -11.60 16.57 4.46
CA LEU A 68 -11.40 16.46 5.91
C LEU A 68 -11.03 17.80 6.55
N PHE A 69 -10.12 18.55 5.93
CA PHE A 69 -9.65 19.83 6.44
C PHE A 69 -9.93 20.94 5.42
N GLU A 70 -10.52 22.04 5.89
CA GLU A 70 -10.80 23.20 5.05
C GLU A 70 -9.48 23.78 4.48
N GLY A 71 -9.39 23.93 3.17
CA GLY A 71 -8.19 24.44 2.49
C GLY A 71 -7.04 23.43 2.35
N VAL A 72 -7.25 22.16 2.69
CA VAL A 72 -6.30 21.08 2.40
C VAL A 72 -6.80 20.27 1.22
N ASP A 73 -6.14 20.45 0.07
CA ASP A 73 -6.54 19.80 -1.18
C ASP A 73 -6.14 18.31 -1.22
N CYS A 74 -5.08 17.92 -0.50
CA CYS A 74 -4.72 16.51 -0.35
C CYS A 74 -3.99 16.22 0.96
N ILE A 75 -4.39 15.13 1.61
CA ILE A 75 -3.66 14.54 2.74
C ILE A 75 -2.75 13.42 2.25
N ARG A 76 -3.30 12.51 1.44
CA ARG A 76 -2.58 11.36 0.89
C ARG A 76 -3.26 10.84 -0.38
N ASN A 77 -2.46 10.48 -1.37
CA ASN A 77 -2.91 9.87 -2.61
C ASN A 77 -2.01 8.67 -2.95
N VAL A 78 -2.57 7.46 -2.92
CA VAL A 78 -1.85 6.20 -3.17
C VAL A 78 -1.49 6.04 -4.65
N GLU A 79 -2.31 6.58 -5.55
CA GLU A 79 -2.03 6.65 -6.97
C GLU A 79 -0.90 7.66 -7.23
N ASN A 80 -0.98 8.88 -6.74
CA ASN A 80 0.01 9.92 -6.99
C ASN A 80 0.52 10.56 -5.68
N PRO A 81 1.44 9.91 -4.94
CA PRO A 81 1.93 10.46 -3.67
C PRO A 81 2.53 11.86 -3.83
N SER A 82 3.18 12.12 -4.97
CA SER A 82 3.80 13.40 -5.31
C SER A 82 2.79 14.56 -5.36
N SER A 83 1.51 14.33 -5.71
CA SER A 83 0.50 15.41 -5.69
C SER A 83 0.16 15.89 -4.28
N CYS A 84 0.49 15.10 -3.27
CA CYS A 84 0.29 15.41 -1.85
C CYS A 84 1.63 15.67 -1.15
N GLY A 85 2.69 15.86 -1.93
CA GLY A 85 4.02 16.17 -1.43
C GLY A 85 4.76 14.98 -0.82
N GLN A 86 4.33 13.74 -1.02
CA GLN A 86 5.03 12.53 -0.56
C GLN A 86 5.96 11.98 -1.67
N PRO A 87 7.13 11.41 -1.34
CA PRO A 87 7.95 10.70 -2.33
C PRO A 87 7.21 9.49 -2.92
N ASP A 88 7.36 9.27 -4.23
CA ASP A 88 6.80 8.12 -4.97
C ASP A 88 7.87 7.13 -5.47
N ASN A 89 9.15 7.41 -5.19
CA ASN A 89 10.29 6.61 -5.61
C ASN A 89 11.44 6.68 -4.59
N MET A 90 12.20 5.60 -4.43
CA MET A 90 13.37 5.50 -3.54
C MET A 90 14.44 6.55 -3.80
N ASN A 91 14.59 7.03 -5.03
CA ASN A 91 15.51 8.13 -5.36
C ASN A 91 15.16 9.44 -4.63
N HIS A 92 13.91 9.58 -4.19
CA HIS A 92 13.40 10.74 -3.47
C HIS A 92 13.14 10.44 -1.98
N TYR A 93 13.64 9.31 -1.47
CA TYR A 93 13.51 8.96 -0.06
C TYR A 93 14.05 10.08 0.83
N ARG A 94 13.24 10.50 1.80
CA ARG A 94 13.58 11.61 2.71
C ARG A 94 14.22 11.08 3.98
N ILE A 95 15.49 11.41 4.16
CA ILE A 95 16.19 11.17 5.43
C ILE A 95 15.79 12.27 6.41
N LYS A 96 14.88 11.93 7.32
CA LYS A 96 14.38 12.84 8.36
C LYS A 96 14.91 12.47 9.75
N PRO A 97 15.10 13.46 10.64
CA PRO A 97 15.37 13.19 12.05
C PRO A 97 14.13 12.57 12.72
N TYR A 98 14.32 11.87 13.84
CA TYR A 98 13.22 11.14 14.50
C TYR A 98 12.08 12.04 14.99
N TYR A 99 12.35 13.27 15.40
CA TYR A 99 11.30 14.21 15.85
C TYR A 99 10.43 14.75 14.70
N ASP A 100 10.88 14.59 13.46
CA ASP A 100 10.13 14.95 12.26
C ASP A 100 9.47 13.67 11.74
N ASP A 101 8.23 13.48 12.16
CA ASP A 101 7.38 12.37 11.71
C ASP A 101 8.02 10.98 11.91
N TYR A 102 8.63 10.75 13.08
CA TYR A 102 9.30 9.49 13.42
C TYR A 102 10.38 9.07 12.40
N GLY A 103 10.97 10.03 11.69
CA GLY A 103 11.87 9.77 10.56
C GLY A 103 11.16 9.67 9.20
N GLY A 104 10.04 10.38 9.03
CA GLY A 104 9.28 10.50 7.79
C GLY A 104 8.39 9.29 7.48
N VAL A 105 7.67 8.75 8.45
CA VAL A 105 6.81 7.56 8.26
C VAL A 105 5.59 7.87 7.36
N HIS A 106 4.93 9.02 7.55
CA HIS A 106 3.81 9.49 6.71
C HIS A 106 4.28 10.16 5.42
N ASP A 107 5.59 10.43 5.27
CA ASP A 107 6.17 10.87 4.01
C ASP A 107 6.54 9.68 3.13
N ASN A 108 7.46 8.86 3.61
CA ASN A 108 8.14 7.84 2.80
C ASN A 108 7.23 6.65 2.49
N ASN A 109 6.10 6.47 3.19
CA ASN A 109 5.13 5.44 2.87
C ASN A 109 4.54 5.61 1.45
N GLY A 110 4.57 6.84 0.90
CA GLY A 110 4.21 7.12 -0.50
C GLY A 110 4.93 6.22 -1.51
N ILE A 111 6.19 5.86 -1.25
CA ILE A 111 7.00 5.01 -2.15
C ILE A 111 6.40 3.60 -2.22
N HIS A 112 6.07 3.02 -1.06
CA HIS A 112 5.48 1.69 -0.99
C HIS A 112 4.00 1.69 -1.43
N ASN A 113 3.26 2.76 -1.13
CA ASN A 113 1.91 3.00 -1.65
C ASN A 113 1.87 3.01 -3.18
N ARG A 114 2.82 3.72 -3.81
CA ARG A 114 2.93 3.75 -5.27
C ARG A 114 3.25 2.36 -5.85
N ALA A 115 4.09 1.58 -5.18
CA ALA A 115 4.33 0.18 -5.57
C ALA A 115 3.05 -0.65 -5.51
N ALA A 116 2.26 -0.50 -4.44
CA ALA A 116 1.00 -1.21 -4.28
C ALA A 116 -0.05 -0.78 -5.32
N TYR A 117 -0.16 0.52 -5.61
CA TYR A 117 -1.00 1.01 -6.71
C TYR A 117 -0.60 0.39 -8.05
N ASN A 118 0.69 0.44 -8.42
CA ASN A 118 1.19 -0.12 -9.68
C ASN A 118 0.91 -1.62 -9.80
N LEU A 119 1.00 -2.35 -8.68
CA LEU A 119 0.69 -3.77 -8.61
C LEU A 119 -0.81 -4.01 -8.81
N ILE A 120 -1.66 -3.35 -8.03
CA ILE A 120 -3.12 -3.58 -8.03
C ILE A 120 -3.74 -3.19 -9.38
N THR A 121 -3.23 -2.13 -9.99
CA THR A 121 -3.70 -1.63 -11.30
C THR A 121 -3.02 -2.27 -12.50
N SER A 122 -2.13 -3.26 -12.27
CA SER A 122 -1.45 -3.94 -13.37
C SER A 122 -2.41 -4.72 -14.26
N LEU A 123 -2.14 -4.66 -15.57
CA LEU A 123 -2.97 -5.27 -16.61
C LEU A 123 -2.29 -6.50 -17.24
N ASP A 124 -3.10 -7.45 -17.67
CA ASP A 124 -2.68 -8.56 -18.53
C ASP A 124 -2.44 -8.09 -19.97
N SER A 125 -1.94 -8.99 -20.81
CA SER A 125 -1.72 -8.74 -22.24
C SER A 125 -2.99 -8.45 -23.06
N GLN A 126 -4.19 -8.62 -22.49
CA GLN A 126 -5.48 -8.28 -23.09
C GLN A 126 -6.05 -6.96 -22.55
N GLY A 127 -5.37 -6.31 -21.60
CA GLY A 127 -5.81 -5.06 -20.98
C GLY A 127 -6.76 -5.23 -19.80
N ASN A 128 -6.92 -6.44 -19.25
CA ASN A 128 -7.72 -6.66 -18.04
C ASN A 128 -6.86 -6.57 -16.79
N PHE A 129 -7.43 -6.09 -15.69
CA PHE A 129 -6.73 -6.10 -14.40
C PHE A 129 -6.33 -7.51 -13.98
N LEU A 130 -5.05 -7.70 -13.66
CA LEU A 130 -4.53 -8.96 -13.15
C LEU A 130 -5.09 -9.26 -11.75
N PHE A 131 -5.32 -8.21 -10.95
CA PHE A 131 -5.77 -8.32 -9.57
C PHE A 131 -7.19 -7.78 -9.42
N ASN A 132 -7.84 -8.22 -8.36
CA ASN A 132 -9.05 -7.63 -7.78
C ASN A 132 -8.83 -7.45 -6.27
N ALA A 133 -9.76 -6.75 -5.60
CA ALA A 133 -9.68 -6.46 -4.16
C ALA A 133 -9.37 -7.71 -3.31
N THR A 134 -10.05 -8.82 -3.57
CA THR A 134 -9.85 -10.07 -2.82
C THR A 134 -8.45 -10.64 -3.02
N SER A 135 -7.97 -10.71 -4.27
CA SER A 135 -6.65 -11.26 -4.57
C SER A 135 -5.50 -10.38 -4.07
N ALA A 136 -5.67 -9.04 -4.12
CA ALA A 136 -4.71 -8.10 -3.58
C ALA A 136 -4.67 -8.17 -2.05
N ALA A 137 -5.83 -8.23 -1.38
CA ALA A 137 -5.91 -8.40 0.07
C ALA A 137 -5.22 -9.69 0.55
N GLN A 138 -5.45 -10.81 -0.14
CA GLN A 138 -4.78 -12.08 0.15
C GLN A 138 -3.26 -11.98 0.01
N LEU A 139 -2.80 -11.33 -1.06
CA LEU A 139 -1.39 -11.16 -1.34
C LEU A 139 -0.70 -10.32 -0.26
N PHE A 140 -1.21 -9.12 0.04
CA PHE A 140 -0.62 -8.22 1.04
C PHE A 140 -0.75 -8.79 2.46
N TYR A 141 -1.87 -9.45 2.81
CA TYR A 141 -2.00 -10.10 4.10
C TYR A 141 -0.99 -11.24 4.31
N LEU A 142 -0.77 -12.08 3.29
CA LEU A 142 0.25 -13.12 3.35
C LEU A 142 1.67 -12.55 3.42
N ALA A 143 1.92 -11.43 2.74
CA ALA A 143 3.19 -10.72 2.83
C ALA A 143 3.43 -10.13 4.22
N LEU A 144 2.43 -9.45 4.81
CA LEU A 144 2.51 -8.88 6.16
C LEU A 144 2.93 -9.92 7.21
N ARG A 145 2.40 -11.15 7.10
CA ARG A 145 2.77 -12.29 7.96
C ARG A 145 4.22 -12.78 7.82
N LYS A 146 5.01 -12.22 6.90
CA LYS A 146 6.44 -12.51 6.71
C LYS A 146 7.33 -11.35 7.15
N LEU A 147 6.73 -10.23 7.56
CA LEU A 147 7.44 -9.06 8.02
C LEU A 147 7.58 -9.07 9.55
N GLY A 148 8.46 -8.23 10.05
CA GLY A 148 8.73 -8.08 11.47
C GLY A 148 9.10 -6.64 11.84
N PRO A 149 9.46 -6.39 13.11
CA PRO A 149 9.55 -5.05 13.65
C PRO A 149 10.47 -4.10 12.88
N THR A 150 11.57 -4.61 12.33
CA THR A 150 12.62 -3.82 11.67
C THR A 150 12.62 -3.96 10.14
N SER A 151 11.57 -4.57 9.57
CA SER A 151 11.46 -4.77 8.13
C SER A 151 11.52 -3.45 7.37
N ARG A 152 12.16 -3.51 6.20
CA ARG A 152 12.35 -2.41 5.26
C ARG A 152 11.53 -2.60 4.00
N PHE A 153 11.46 -1.59 3.13
CA PHE A 153 10.71 -1.70 1.88
C PHE A 153 11.15 -2.89 1.02
N ILE A 154 12.44 -3.20 1.02
CA ILE A 154 12.95 -4.38 0.30
C ILE A 154 12.49 -5.71 0.91
N ASP A 155 12.26 -5.77 2.22
CA ASP A 155 11.72 -6.97 2.87
C ASP A 155 10.24 -7.15 2.51
N SER A 156 9.48 -6.05 2.41
CA SER A 156 8.10 -6.07 1.90
C SER A 156 8.04 -6.59 0.46
N ARG A 157 8.90 -6.09 -0.44
CA ARG A 157 9.01 -6.65 -1.81
C ARG A 157 9.22 -8.15 -1.79
N ARG A 158 10.22 -8.64 -1.04
CA ARG A 158 10.53 -10.07 -0.94
C ARG A 158 9.35 -10.86 -0.38
N ALA A 159 8.66 -10.32 0.62
CA ALA A 159 7.48 -10.94 1.22
C ALA A 159 6.31 -11.03 0.24
N VAL A 160 6.04 -9.98 -0.54
CA VAL A 160 4.98 -9.97 -1.58
C VAL A 160 5.31 -10.96 -2.68
N VAL A 161 6.55 -11.00 -3.18
CA VAL A 161 6.99 -11.99 -4.17
C VAL A 161 6.84 -13.42 -3.63
N GLN A 162 7.21 -13.66 -2.38
CA GLN A 162 7.08 -14.97 -1.76
C GLN A 162 5.60 -15.38 -1.54
N ALA A 163 4.75 -14.43 -1.14
CA ALA A 163 3.30 -14.63 -1.05
C ALA A 163 2.71 -14.97 -2.43
N ALA A 164 3.13 -14.27 -3.48
CA ALA A 164 2.71 -14.53 -4.85
C ALA A 164 3.13 -15.92 -5.33
N LYS A 165 4.35 -16.36 -5.04
CA LYS A 165 4.82 -17.74 -5.30
C LYS A 165 3.98 -18.78 -4.56
N THR A 166 3.57 -18.48 -3.34
CA THR A 166 2.68 -19.36 -2.56
C THR A 166 1.29 -19.43 -3.20
N LEU A 167 0.73 -18.30 -3.62
CA LEU A 167 -0.56 -18.22 -4.28
C LEU A 167 -0.53 -18.89 -5.68
N SER A 168 0.59 -18.80 -6.41
CA SER A 168 0.73 -19.38 -7.76
C SER A 168 0.63 -20.90 -7.79
N ILE A 169 1.02 -21.58 -6.71
CA ILE A 169 0.88 -23.04 -6.56
C ILE A 169 -0.39 -23.45 -5.80
N THR A 170 -1.11 -22.50 -5.22
CA THR A 170 -2.36 -22.74 -4.46
C THR A 170 -3.57 -22.11 -5.16
N ARG A 171 -3.93 -20.88 -4.81
CA ARG A 171 -5.16 -20.19 -5.27
C ARG A 171 -5.15 -19.83 -6.76
N TRP A 172 -3.99 -19.52 -7.33
CA TRP A 172 -3.83 -19.17 -8.75
C TRP A 172 -3.31 -20.34 -9.58
N ARG A 173 -3.35 -21.58 -9.07
CA ARG A 173 -2.77 -22.75 -9.75
C ARG A 173 -3.25 -22.91 -11.20
N ASN A 174 -4.55 -22.69 -11.41
CA ASN A 174 -5.25 -22.81 -12.69
C ASN A 174 -5.51 -21.46 -13.36
N ASP A 175 -4.95 -20.37 -12.83
CA ASP A 175 -5.05 -19.04 -13.43
C ASP A 175 -4.05 -18.94 -14.59
N SER A 176 -4.55 -18.69 -15.80
CA SER A 176 -3.72 -18.53 -17.00
C SER A 176 -2.79 -17.32 -16.91
N THR A 177 -3.16 -16.30 -16.13
CA THR A 177 -2.40 -15.06 -15.96
C THR A 177 -1.34 -15.14 -14.85
N LYS A 178 -1.18 -16.28 -14.16
CA LYS A 178 -0.29 -16.39 -12.98
C LYS A 178 1.17 -15.97 -13.22
N ILE A 179 1.69 -16.19 -14.43
CA ILE A 179 3.05 -15.77 -14.78
C ILE A 179 3.12 -14.25 -14.99
N GLU A 180 2.09 -13.67 -15.61
CA GLU A 180 1.96 -12.21 -15.74
C GLU A 180 1.83 -11.55 -14.38
N LYS A 181 1.07 -12.12 -13.44
CA LYS A 181 0.98 -11.67 -12.03
C LYS A 181 2.35 -11.59 -11.36
N LEU A 182 3.15 -12.66 -11.45
CA LEU A 182 4.47 -12.69 -10.81
C LEU A 182 5.39 -11.60 -11.36
N ARG A 183 5.38 -11.39 -12.69
CA ARG A 183 6.18 -10.34 -13.34
C ARG A 183 5.66 -8.93 -12.99
N ALA A 184 4.34 -8.75 -12.94
CA ALA A 184 3.73 -7.48 -12.60
C ALA A 184 4.08 -7.04 -11.18
N ILE A 185 4.14 -7.98 -10.24
CA ILE A 185 4.55 -7.71 -8.86
C ILE A 185 6.00 -7.19 -8.82
N GLU A 186 6.95 -7.89 -9.43
CA GLU A 186 8.35 -7.45 -9.46
C GLU A 186 8.49 -6.07 -10.12
N LYS A 187 7.84 -5.89 -11.28
CA LYS A 187 7.83 -4.63 -12.01
C LYS A 187 7.28 -3.46 -11.19
N ALA A 188 6.22 -3.69 -10.42
CA ALA A 188 5.60 -2.64 -9.62
C ALA A 188 6.55 -2.07 -8.55
N PHE A 189 7.36 -2.93 -7.93
CA PHE A 189 8.41 -2.51 -6.99
C PHE A 189 9.63 -1.91 -7.71
N ASP A 190 10.02 -2.46 -8.86
CA ASP A 190 11.11 -1.90 -9.68
C ASP A 190 10.82 -0.45 -10.08
N GLN A 191 9.58 -0.14 -10.46
CA GLN A 191 9.14 1.19 -10.90
C GLN A 191 9.31 2.28 -9.84
N VAL A 192 9.31 1.91 -8.55
CA VAL A 192 9.52 2.84 -7.44
C VAL A 192 10.92 2.75 -6.84
N GLY A 193 11.83 1.99 -7.47
CA GLY A 193 13.22 1.86 -7.02
C GLY A 193 13.43 0.98 -5.78
N ILE A 194 12.43 0.21 -5.35
CA ILE A 194 12.61 -0.80 -4.29
C ILE A 194 13.17 -2.06 -4.96
N VAL A 195 14.48 -2.11 -5.20
CA VAL A 195 15.16 -3.20 -5.92
C VAL A 195 16.04 -4.04 -4.99
N GLU A 196 16.39 -5.27 -5.41
CA GLU A 196 17.20 -6.22 -4.62
C GLU A 196 18.61 -5.73 -4.26
#